data_AF-A0A6A7MZF0-F1
#
_entry.id   AF-A0A6A7MZF0-F1
#
_cell.length_a   1.000
_cell.length_b   1.000
_cell.length_c   1.000
_cell.angle_alpha   90.00
_cell.angle_beta   90.00
_cell.angle_gamma   90.00
#
_symmetry.space_group_name_H-M   'P 1'
#
loop_
_entity.id
_entity.type
_entity.pdbx_description
1 polymer ?
#
loop_
_entity_poly.entity_id
_entity_poly.type
_entity_poly.pdbx_seq_one_letter_code
_entity_poly.pdbx_strand_id
1 'polypeptide(L)'
;MLERLLAPYVSGSIPLPTECTRHLPYFKTLKIFDAESQDRSMLMREYLEEWYRASRREPYYDSHKRDDAFTGYWSWEAAAITYLLDIDDSSYRNAKFYPVDLVDFARSIQAPRFSEAKPEKQELRVKSGQECPKSGTWETLDIPLQQRKFAAGEIMQAENASYGITVWRYIGD
;
A
#
# COMPACT_ATOMS: atom_id res chain seq x y z
N MET A 1 10.14 -7.08 10.14
CA MET A 1 8.78 -6.55 10.45
C MET A 1 8.11 -6.10 9.17
N LEU A 2 8.75 -5.21 8.40
CA LEU A 2 8.23 -4.71 7.11
C LEU A 2 7.95 -5.84 6.12
N GLU A 3 8.79 -6.86 6.08
CA GLU A 3 8.64 -8.04 5.21
C GLU A 3 7.33 -8.77 5.50
N ARG A 4 6.90 -8.84 6.77
CA ARG A 4 5.63 -9.46 7.16
C ARG A 4 4.43 -8.61 6.76
N LEU A 5 4.56 -7.28 6.80
CA LEU A 5 3.53 -6.36 6.31
C LEU A 5 3.38 -6.42 4.79
N LEU A 6 4.49 -6.59 4.07
CA LEU A 6 4.51 -6.62 2.60
C LEU A 6 4.26 -8.00 2.00
N ALA A 7 4.45 -9.08 2.77
CA ALA A 7 4.30 -10.45 2.29
C ALA A 7 2.97 -10.71 1.55
N PRO A 8 1.81 -10.19 1.99
CA PRO A 8 0.55 -10.36 1.27
C PRO A 8 0.46 -9.62 -0.08
N TYR A 9 1.36 -8.67 -0.34
CA TYR A 9 1.30 -7.78 -1.50
C TYR A 9 2.35 -8.07 -2.58
N VAL A 10 3.34 -8.90 -2.29
CA VAL A 10 4.45 -9.20 -3.19
C VAL A 10 4.29 -10.61 -3.76
N SER A 11 4.48 -10.73 -5.07
CA SER A 11 4.53 -12.03 -5.74
C SER A 11 5.84 -12.76 -5.41
N GLY A 12 5.72 -13.96 -4.85
CA GLY A 12 6.87 -14.83 -4.52
C GLY A 12 7.18 -14.89 -3.02
N SER A 13 7.96 -15.91 -2.64
CA SER A 13 8.32 -16.14 -1.24
C SER A 13 9.36 -15.12 -0.77
N ILE A 14 8.98 -14.20 0.12
CA ILE A 14 9.91 -13.30 0.79
C ILE A 14 10.48 -14.01 2.03
N PRO A 15 11.81 -14.13 2.18
CA PRO A 15 12.39 -14.63 3.42
C PRO A 15 12.02 -13.71 4.58
N LEU A 16 11.41 -14.27 5.64
CA LEU A 16 11.01 -13.51 6.81
C LEU A 16 12.18 -13.45 7.80
N PRO A 17 12.84 -12.29 7.99
CA PRO A 17 13.93 -12.18 8.95
C PRO A 17 13.42 -12.34 10.38
N THR A 18 14.29 -12.87 11.25
CA THR A 18 14.07 -12.95 12.69
C THR A 18 14.42 -11.67 13.42
N GLU A 19 15.15 -10.75 12.77
CA GLU A 19 15.53 -9.45 13.32
C GLU A 19 14.92 -8.28 12.54
N CYS A 20 14.89 -7.10 13.17
CA CYS A 20 14.49 -5.85 12.55
C CYS A 20 15.68 -4.88 12.54
N THR A 21 15.94 -4.24 11.39
CA THR A 21 17.05 -3.28 11.22
C THR A 21 17.10 -2.20 12.31
N ARG A 22 15.93 -1.70 12.70
CA ARG A 22 15.73 -0.88 13.89
C ARG A 22 15.11 -1.79 14.95
N HIS A 23 15.92 -2.41 15.80
CA HIS A 23 15.47 -3.49 16.69
C HIS A 23 14.19 -3.14 17.49
N LEU A 24 14.26 -2.29 18.51
CA LEU A 24 13.06 -1.82 19.22
C LEU A 24 12.54 -0.51 18.58
N PRO A 25 11.21 -0.29 18.54
CA PRO A 25 10.16 -1.15 19.09
C PRO A 25 9.77 -2.33 18.17
N TYR A 26 10.15 -2.30 16.90
CA TYR A 26 9.57 -3.15 15.85
C TYR A 26 9.79 -4.66 16.03
N PHE A 27 10.86 -5.09 16.70
CA PHE A 27 11.10 -6.49 17.03
C PHE A 27 9.98 -7.09 17.89
N LYS A 28 9.37 -6.28 18.78
CA LYS A 28 8.25 -6.74 19.62
C LYS A 28 7.00 -7.08 18.82
N THR A 29 6.87 -6.59 17.58
CA THR A 29 5.71 -6.91 16.75
C THR A 29 5.80 -8.30 16.12
N LEU A 30 6.99 -8.93 16.07
CA LEU A 30 7.16 -10.23 15.44
C LEU A 30 6.29 -11.31 16.10
N LYS A 31 6.23 -11.33 17.45
CA LYS A 31 5.36 -12.24 18.21
C LYS A 31 3.87 -12.06 17.89
N ILE A 32 3.45 -10.89 17.41
CA ILE A 32 2.05 -10.60 17.08
C ILE A 32 1.66 -11.28 15.76
N PHE A 33 2.58 -11.29 14.79
CA PHE A 33 2.39 -12.02 13.54
C PHE A 33 2.36 -13.53 13.75
N ASP A 34 3.20 -14.02 14.67
CA ASP A 34 3.33 -15.46 14.94
C ASP A 34 2.24 -15.99 15.91
N ALA A 35 1.46 -15.10 16.54
CA ALA A 35 0.40 -15.47 17.48
C ALA A 35 -0.92 -15.86 16.80
N GLU A 36 -1.69 -16.67 17.52
CA GLU A 36 -3.08 -17.00 17.18
C GLU A 36 -3.99 -15.77 17.26
N SER A 37 -5.06 -15.76 16.47
CA SER A 37 -5.96 -14.60 16.32
C SER A 37 -6.50 -14.06 17.66
N GLN A 38 -6.83 -14.96 18.59
CA GLN A 38 -7.35 -14.63 19.92
C GLN A 38 -6.35 -13.88 20.82
N ASP A 39 -5.05 -14.11 20.64
CA ASP A 39 -4.01 -13.54 21.50
C ASP A 39 -3.49 -12.20 20.95
N ARG A 40 -3.68 -11.94 19.66
CA ARG A 40 -3.16 -10.75 18.96
C ARG A 40 -3.63 -9.44 19.58
N SER A 41 -4.90 -9.33 19.99
CA SER A 41 -5.43 -8.10 20.58
C SER A 41 -4.70 -7.74 21.88
N MET A 42 -4.47 -8.73 22.74
CA MET A 42 -3.73 -8.55 23.99
C MET A 42 -2.28 -8.14 23.72
N LEU A 43 -1.60 -8.82 22.79
CA LEU A 43 -0.20 -8.52 22.46
C LEU A 43 -0.03 -7.14 21.81
N MET A 44 -1.01 -6.69 21.00
CA MET A 44 -1.05 -5.34 20.45
C MET A 44 -1.19 -4.27 21.53
N ARG A 45 -2.06 -4.52 22.53
CA ARG A 45 -2.22 -3.62 23.68
C ARG A 45 -0.91 -3.46 24.45
N GLU A 46 -0.26 -4.57 24.80
CA GLU A 46 1.06 -4.56 25.48
C GLU A 46 2.11 -3.78 24.67
N TYR A 47 2.14 -4.02 23.36
CA TYR A 47 3.07 -3.33 22.47
C TYR A 47 2.87 -1.81 22.50
N LEU A 48 1.61 -1.35 22.42
CA LEU A 48 1.26 0.07 22.42
C LEU A 48 1.53 0.74 23.78
N GLU A 49 1.33 0.05 24.89
CA GLU A 49 1.67 0.53 26.24
C GLU A 49 3.18 0.81 26.38
N GLU A 50 4.01 -0.03 25.77
CA GLU A 50 5.48 0.10 25.83
C GLU A 50 6.09 0.92 24.70
N TRP A 51 5.34 1.18 23.63
CA TRP A 51 5.84 1.69 22.35
C TRP A 51 6.80 2.86 22.51
N TYR A 52 6.38 3.94 23.18
CA TYR A 52 7.18 5.14 23.32
C TYR A 52 8.51 4.90 24.04
N ARG A 53 8.48 4.15 25.15
CA ARG A 53 9.68 3.84 25.93
C ARG A 53 10.59 2.85 25.19
N ALA A 54 10.02 1.93 24.44
CA ALA A 54 10.77 1.00 23.59
C ALA A 54 11.47 1.75 22.45
N SER A 55 10.87 2.84 21.95
CA SER A 55 11.42 3.72 20.91
C SER A 55 12.51 4.68 21.37
N ARG A 56 13.02 4.60 22.61
CA ARG A 56 14.05 5.53 23.14
C ARG A 56 15.35 5.65 22.34
N ARG A 57 15.62 4.71 21.42
CA ARG A 57 16.79 4.71 20.53
C ARG A 57 16.46 5.24 19.13
N GLU A 58 15.20 5.51 18.85
CA GLU A 58 14.75 6.03 17.56
C GLU A 58 14.97 7.55 17.49
N PRO A 59 15.28 8.10 16.30
CA PRO A 59 15.56 9.52 16.13
C PRO A 59 14.42 10.45 16.56
N TYR A 60 13.16 9.98 16.50
CA TYR A 60 11.98 10.76 16.87
C TYR A 60 11.73 10.83 18.38
N TYR A 61 12.38 9.99 19.18
CA TYR A 61 12.15 10.00 20.63
C TYR A 61 12.50 11.37 21.23
N ASP A 62 11.62 11.93 22.07
CA ASP A 62 11.77 13.29 22.61
C ASP A 62 11.94 14.39 21.53
N SER A 63 11.53 14.16 20.28
CA SER A 63 11.50 15.20 19.23
C SER A 63 10.69 16.43 19.66
N HIS A 64 9.58 16.25 20.39
CA HIS A 64 8.78 17.34 20.95
C HIS A 64 9.56 18.28 21.91
N LYS A 65 10.73 17.87 22.40
CA LYS A 65 11.60 18.68 23.26
C LYS A 65 12.72 19.40 22.51
N ARG A 66 12.96 19.01 21.25
CA ARG A 66 14.13 19.42 20.46
C ARG A 66 13.76 20.22 19.23
N ASP A 67 12.57 19.98 18.70
CA ASP A 67 12.13 20.44 17.38
C ASP A 67 11.02 21.48 17.53
N ASP A 68 11.10 22.55 16.76
CA ASP A 68 10.05 23.57 16.64
C ASP A 68 8.89 23.08 15.74
N ALA A 69 9.13 22.03 14.94
CA ALA A 69 8.14 21.38 14.08
C ALA A 69 7.83 19.93 14.52
N PHE A 70 7.18 19.78 15.68
CA PHE A 70 6.74 18.46 16.17
C PHE A 70 5.51 17.93 15.41
N THR A 71 5.66 16.80 14.70
CA THR A 71 4.61 16.16 13.89
C THR A 71 3.73 15.17 14.65
N GLY A 72 3.93 15.03 15.96
CA GLY A 72 3.21 14.06 16.80
C GLY A 72 3.93 12.71 16.94
N TYR A 73 3.33 11.83 17.74
CA TYR A 73 3.79 10.47 17.95
C TYR A 73 2.75 9.49 17.45
N TRP A 74 3.11 8.73 16.43
CA TRP A 74 2.20 7.85 15.71
C TRP A 74 2.88 6.51 15.44
N SER A 75 2.32 5.43 15.99
CA SER A 75 2.71 4.06 15.65
C SER A 75 1.98 3.64 14.38
N TRP A 76 2.50 4.05 13.23
CA TRP A 76 1.93 3.71 11.92
C TRP A 76 1.90 2.20 11.68
N GLU A 77 2.93 1.50 12.14
CA GLU A 77 3.02 0.06 12.09
C GLU A 77 1.91 -0.62 12.91
N ALA A 78 1.48 -0.07 14.05
CA ALA A 78 0.39 -0.66 14.83
C ALA A 78 -0.95 -0.62 14.09
N ALA A 79 -1.22 0.50 13.39
CA ALA A 79 -2.40 0.60 12.53
C ALA A 79 -2.34 -0.40 11.38
N ALA A 80 -1.19 -0.49 10.69
CA ALA A 80 -0.99 -1.42 9.59
C ALA A 80 -1.15 -2.89 10.03
N ILE A 81 -0.55 -3.28 11.16
CA ILE A 81 -0.65 -4.65 11.71
C ILE A 81 -2.09 -4.97 12.09
N THR A 82 -2.77 -4.06 12.80
CA THR A 82 -4.17 -4.24 13.21
C THR A 82 -5.06 -4.48 12.00
N TYR A 83 -4.91 -3.64 10.98
CA TYR A 83 -5.72 -3.74 9.78
C TYR A 83 -5.43 -5.01 8.98
N LEU A 84 -4.14 -5.32 8.78
CA LEU A 84 -3.70 -6.44 7.95
C LEU A 84 -4.11 -7.79 8.56
N LEU A 85 -3.93 -7.95 9.87
CA LEU A 85 -4.24 -9.19 10.60
C LEU A 85 -5.67 -9.27 11.10
N ASP A 86 -6.50 -8.28 10.76
CA ASP A 86 -7.91 -8.14 11.16
C ASP A 86 -8.13 -8.30 12.68
N ILE A 87 -7.27 -7.62 13.46
CA ILE A 87 -7.29 -7.70 14.92
C ILE A 87 -8.45 -6.87 15.46
N ASP A 88 -9.21 -7.41 16.41
CA ASP A 88 -10.15 -6.61 17.22
C ASP A 88 -9.37 -5.66 18.12
N ASP A 89 -9.46 -4.37 17.81
CA ASP A 89 -8.75 -3.29 18.49
C ASP A 89 -9.52 -2.68 19.65
N SER A 90 -10.72 -3.18 19.95
CA SER A 90 -11.62 -2.68 21.01
C SER A 90 -10.91 -2.41 22.35
N SER A 91 -9.96 -3.27 22.73
CA SER A 91 -9.23 -3.21 24.00
C SER A 91 -8.13 -2.13 24.05
N TYR A 92 -7.69 -1.58 22.91
CA TYR A 92 -6.59 -0.62 22.82
C TYR A 92 -6.88 0.60 21.94
N ARG A 93 -8.14 0.82 21.51
CA ARG A 93 -8.53 2.00 20.71
C ARG A 93 -8.12 3.34 21.31
N ASN A 94 -8.08 3.43 22.65
CA ASN A 94 -7.70 4.63 23.38
C ASN A 94 -6.19 4.76 23.65
N ALA A 95 -5.36 3.90 23.05
CA ALA A 95 -3.91 3.96 23.23
C ALA A 95 -3.34 5.25 22.60
N LYS A 96 -2.49 5.95 23.37
CA LYS A 96 -2.04 7.32 23.06
C LYS A 96 -1.44 7.55 21.68
N PHE A 97 -0.77 6.54 21.12
CA PHE A 97 -0.01 6.64 19.87
C PHE A 97 -0.61 5.78 18.76
N TYR A 98 -1.79 5.21 18.98
CA TYR A 98 -2.45 4.31 18.04
C TYR A 98 -3.31 5.11 17.06
N PRO A 99 -3.03 5.05 15.73
CA PRO A 99 -3.81 5.76 14.72
C PRO A 99 -5.16 5.07 14.42
N VAL A 100 -6.09 5.14 15.36
CA VAL A 100 -7.41 4.47 15.27
C VAL A 100 -8.20 4.88 14.03
N ASP A 101 -8.18 6.17 13.70
CA ASP A 101 -8.94 6.72 12.55
C ASP A 101 -8.47 6.14 11.21
N LEU A 102 -7.19 5.78 11.09
CA LEU A 102 -6.67 5.15 9.86
C LEU A 102 -7.19 3.73 9.70
N VAL A 103 -7.31 2.99 10.80
CA VAL A 103 -7.83 1.62 10.77
C VAL A 103 -9.32 1.64 10.44
N ASP A 104 -10.07 2.56 11.04
CA ASP A 104 -11.48 2.77 10.74
C ASP A 104 -11.68 3.21 9.29
N PHE A 105 -10.87 4.15 8.80
CA PHE A 105 -10.91 4.58 7.41
C PHE A 105 -10.62 3.42 6.46
N ALA A 106 -9.55 2.66 6.69
CA ALA A 106 -9.18 1.50 5.88
C ALA A 106 -10.29 0.44 5.84
N ARG A 107 -10.95 0.18 6.98
CA ARG A 107 -12.13 -0.71 7.06
C ARG A 107 -13.31 -0.15 6.28
N SER A 108 -13.57 1.17 6.36
CA SER A 108 -14.69 1.82 5.67
C SER A 108 -14.59 1.75 4.14
N ILE A 109 -13.37 1.83 3.60
CA ILE A 109 -13.11 1.72 2.16
C ILE A 109 -12.81 0.29 1.72
N GLN A 110 -12.82 -0.67 2.65
CA GLN A 110 -12.43 -2.07 2.40
C GLN A 110 -11.08 -2.18 1.69
N ALA A 111 -10.06 -1.49 2.21
CA ALA A 111 -8.74 -1.47 1.58
C ALA A 111 -8.19 -2.89 1.38
N PRO A 112 -7.56 -3.19 0.23
CA PRO A 112 -7.06 -4.54 -0.03
C PRO A 112 -6.00 -4.94 1.00
N ARG A 113 -6.16 -6.12 1.62
CA ARG A 113 -5.21 -6.71 2.59
C ARG A 113 -4.16 -7.62 1.95
N PHE A 114 -4.34 -7.92 0.67
CA PHE A 114 -3.44 -8.71 -0.15
C PHE A 114 -3.44 -8.12 -1.55
N SER A 115 -2.39 -8.39 -2.31
CA SER A 115 -2.45 -8.20 -3.75
C SER A 115 -3.44 -9.21 -4.30
N GLU A 116 -4.67 -8.78 -4.55
CA GLU A 116 -5.43 -9.41 -5.62
C GLU A 116 -4.57 -9.22 -6.86
N ALA A 117 -3.98 -10.30 -7.34
CA ALA A 117 -3.69 -10.38 -8.76
C ALA A 117 -5.03 -10.19 -9.44
N LYS A 118 -5.42 -8.91 -9.67
CA LYS A 118 -6.38 -8.59 -10.70
C LYS A 118 -5.81 -9.35 -11.89
N PRO A 119 -6.53 -10.30 -12.49
CA PRO A 119 -6.13 -10.74 -13.80
C PRO A 119 -6.00 -9.44 -14.56
N GLU A 120 -4.79 -9.12 -15.01
CA GLU A 120 -4.64 -8.15 -16.06
C GLU A 120 -5.59 -8.68 -17.13
N LYS A 121 -6.82 -8.14 -17.21
CA LYS A 121 -7.40 -7.95 -18.52
C LYS A 121 -6.28 -7.22 -19.22
N GLN A 122 -5.53 -7.93 -20.07
CA GLN A 122 -4.40 -7.42 -20.82
C GLN A 122 -4.86 -6.11 -21.43
N GLU A 123 -4.65 -5.01 -20.71
CA GLU A 123 -5.00 -3.69 -21.18
C GLU A 123 -3.92 -3.44 -22.21
N LEU A 124 -4.23 -3.79 -23.46
CA LEU A 124 -3.32 -3.55 -24.56
C LEU A 124 -3.14 -2.04 -24.62
N ARG A 125 -1.92 -1.61 -24.30
CA ARG A 125 -1.51 -0.22 -24.35
C ARG A 125 -0.41 -0.07 -25.37
N VAL A 126 -0.60 0.84 -26.31
CA VAL A 126 0.29 1.03 -27.45
C VAL A 126 0.64 2.51 -27.54
N LYS A 127 1.92 2.83 -27.75
CA LYS A 127 2.34 4.22 -27.93
C LYS A 127 1.98 4.69 -29.33
N SER A 128 1.62 5.97 -29.45
CA SER A 128 1.39 6.59 -30.75
C SER A 128 2.63 6.44 -31.64
N GLY A 129 2.44 6.02 -32.88
CA GLY A 129 3.51 5.68 -33.83
C GLY A 129 3.89 4.19 -33.88
N GLN A 130 3.32 3.34 -33.02
CA GLN A 130 3.49 1.88 -33.09
C GLN A 130 2.34 1.22 -33.85
N GLU A 131 2.60 0.03 -34.38
CA GLU A 131 1.60 -0.81 -35.05
C GLU A 131 0.58 -1.33 -34.04
N CYS A 132 -0.69 -1.27 -34.41
CA CYS A 132 -1.80 -1.77 -33.63
C CYS A 132 -1.74 -3.31 -33.52
N PRO A 133 -1.60 -3.90 -32.31
CA PRO A 133 -1.47 -5.33 -32.13
C PRO A 133 -2.81 -6.07 -32.28
N LYS A 134 -3.93 -5.37 -32.13
CA LYS A 134 -5.27 -5.96 -32.20
C LYS A 134 -6.28 -4.98 -32.81
N SER A 135 -6.95 -5.43 -33.87
CA SER A 135 -8.07 -4.67 -34.45
C SER A 135 -9.12 -4.37 -33.39
N GLY A 136 -9.70 -3.18 -33.45
CA GLY A 136 -10.84 -2.80 -32.62
C GLY A 136 -10.77 -1.33 -32.25
N THR A 137 -11.47 -0.97 -31.19
CA THR A 137 -11.61 0.41 -30.74
C THR A 137 -10.57 0.72 -29.68
N TRP A 138 -9.88 1.83 -29.87
CA TRP A 138 -8.84 2.32 -28.99
C TRP A 138 -9.11 3.76 -28.57
N GLU A 139 -8.66 4.11 -27.38
CA GLU A 139 -8.90 5.41 -26.73
C GLU A 139 -7.58 6.00 -26.23
N THR A 140 -7.33 7.28 -26.47
CA THR A 140 -6.14 7.96 -25.92
C THR A 140 -6.30 8.25 -24.43
N LEU A 141 -5.20 8.16 -23.69
CA LEU A 141 -5.15 8.62 -22.29
C LEU A 141 -4.93 10.14 -22.15
N ASP A 142 -4.74 10.85 -23.27
CA ASP A 142 -4.57 12.30 -23.31
C ASP A 142 -5.91 13.05 -23.24
N ILE A 143 -5.84 14.33 -22.89
CA ILE A 143 -6.97 15.27 -22.91
C ILE A 143 -6.72 16.28 -24.06
N PRO A 144 -7.65 16.43 -25.03
CA PRO A 144 -8.95 15.78 -25.12
C PRO A 144 -8.83 14.31 -25.52
N LEU A 145 -9.74 13.52 -24.96
CA LEU A 145 -9.82 12.09 -25.18
C LEU A 145 -10.28 11.81 -26.62
N GLN A 146 -9.48 11.04 -27.36
CA GLN A 146 -9.73 10.66 -28.73
C GLN A 146 -9.99 9.16 -28.79
N GLN A 147 -11.08 8.77 -29.46
CA GLN A 147 -11.43 7.37 -29.68
C GLN A 147 -11.38 7.07 -31.17
N ARG A 148 -10.66 6.03 -31.56
CA ARG A 148 -10.52 5.62 -32.95
C ARG A 148 -10.49 4.10 -33.09
N LYS A 149 -11.07 3.61 -34.18
CA LYS A 149 -10.94 2.21 -34.58
C LYS A 149 -9.67 2.04 -35.41
N PHE A 150 -8.85 1.06 -35.04
CA PHE A 150 -7.64 0.70 -35.75
C PHE A 150 -7.73 -0.75 -36.21
N ALA A 151 -7.20 -1.04 -37.40
CA ALA A 151 -6.96 -2.41 -37.84
C ALA A 151 -5.62 -2.93 -37.29
N ALA A 152 -5.49 -4.24 -37.10
CA ALA A 152 -4.21 -4.86 -36.74
C ALA A 152 -3.14 -4.53 -37.81
N GLY A 153 -1.98 -4.04 -37.36
CA GLY A 153 -0.89 -3.55 -38.21
C GLY A 153 -1.00 -2.08 -38.62
N GLU A 154 -2.11 -1.39 -38.31
CA GLU A 154 -2.23 0.06 -38.59
C GLU A 154 -1.36 0.87 -37.61
N ILE A 155 -0.66 1.88 -38.11
CA ILE A 155 0.12 2.78 -37.26
C ILE A 155 -0.86 3.67 -36.48
N MET A 156 -0.82 3.56 -35.16
CA MET A 156 -1.70 4.33 -34.29
C MET A 156 -1.19 5.77 -34.14
N GLN A 157 -1.68 6.71 -34.95
CA GLN A 157 -1.33 8.14 -34.84
C GLN A 157 -2.48 8.96 -34.26
N ALA A 158 -2.17 9.80 -33.27
CA ALA A 158 -3.10 10.80 -32.74
C ALA A 158 -3.10 12.07 -33.59
N GLU A 159 -4.26 12.69 -33.80
CA GLU A 159 -4.42 13.81 -34.75
C GLU A 159 -3.84 15.13 -34.22
N ASN A 160 -3.71 15.28 -32.89
CA ASN A 160 -3.21 16.49 -32.23
C ASN A 160 -2.36 16.15 -30.99
N ALA A 161 -1.24 15.47 -31.19
CA ALA A 161 -0.25 15.24 -30.13
C ALA A 161 0.55 16.53 -29.85
N SER A 162 -0.08 17.53 -29.24
CA SER A 162 0.52 18.86 -29.14
C SER A 162 1.81 18.87 -28.33
N TYR A 163 1.93 18.09 -27.24
CA TYR A 163 3.19 17.94 -26.49
C TYR A 163 3.14 16.66 -25.64
N GLY A 164 3.66 15.52 -26.11
CA GLY A 164 3.82 14.33 -25.25
C GLY A 164 3.81 12.97 -25.96
N ILE A 165 4.08 11.91 -25.18
CA ILE A 165 3.90 10.51 -25.58
C ILE A 165 2.41 10.18 -25.44
N THR A 166 1.66 10.16 -26.54
CA THR A 166 0.27 9.68 -26.53
C THR A 166 0.24 8.16 -26.39
N VAL A 167 -0.55 7.65 -25.44
CA VAL A 167 -0.77 6.22 -25.23
C VAL A 167 -2.22 5.88 -25.55
N TRP A 168 -2.40 4.88 -26.39
CA TRP A 168 -3.70 4.31 -26.73
C TRP A 168 -4.00 3.11 -25.83
N ARG A 169 -5.25 3.00 -25.36
CA ARG A 169 -5.79 1.88 -24.59
C ARG A 169 -6.87 1.18 -25.41
N TYR A 170 -6.78 -0.14 -25.55
CA TYR A 170 -7.83 -0.93 -26.20
C TYR A 170 -9.08 -1.01 -25.32
N ILE A 171 -10.24 -0.70 -25.88
CA ILE A 171 -11.52 -0.70 -25.15
C ILE A 171 -12.48 -1.81 -25.59
N GLY A 172 -12.23 -2.49 -26.71
CA GLY A 172 -13.07 -3.58 -27.24
C GLY A 172 -13.29 -3.48 -28.75
N ASP A 173 -14.00 -4.46 -29.33
CA ASP A 173 -14.34 -4.51 -30.77
C ASP A 173 -15.62 -3.73 -31.09
#